data_AF-A0A4Y2IVX2-F1
#
_entry.id   AF-A0A4Y2IVX2-F1
#
_cell.length_a   1.000
_cell.length_b   1.000
_cell.length_c   1.000
_cell.angle_alpha   90.00
_cell.angle_beta   90.00
_cell.angle_gamma   90.00
#
_symmetry.space_group_name_H-M   'P 1'
#
loop_
_entity.id
_entity.type
_entity.pdbx_description
1 polymer ?
#
loop_
_entity_poly.entity_id
_entity_poly.type
_entity_poly.pdbx_seq_one_letter_code
_entity_poly.pdbx_strand_id
1 'polypeptide(L)'
;MFLTEPYAYKGHVTNVPTGLNGVYLGLPFFLKKEVNFIPILISRDIIVVNTVFNDENYLLICVYCSPSEELEENLTIIERILEKFRYYKTIINGDFNAKSPTWGQGNLDGRGRKLPELIYRMEMDIVNTMDSPPTFDSDRGKKMD
;
A
#
# COMPACT_ATOMS: atom_id res chain seq x y z
N MET A 1 -6.21 -1.42 9.21
CA MET A 1 -4.87 -1.99 9.31
C MET A 1 -4.55 -2.64 7.98
N PHE A 2 -3.55 -2.09 7.31
CA PHE A 2 -2.92 -2.69 6.14
C PHE A 2 -1.75 -3.51 6.66
N LEU A 3 -1.58 -4.72 6.16
CA LEU A 3 -0.44 -5.56 6.53
C LEU A 3 0.16 -6.11 5.23
N THR A 4 1.46 -6.04 5.10
CA THR A 4 2.21 -6.67 4.01
C THR A 4 2.84 -7.95 4.58
N GLU A 5 2.91 -9.03 3.79
CA GLU A 5 3.49 -10.33 4.19
C GLU A 5 2.97 -10.96 5.51
N PRO A 6 1.66 -11.23 5.68
CA PRO A 6 1.15 -11.83 6.90
C PRO A 6 1.63 -13.27 7.11
N TYR A 7 1.76 -13.65 8.38
CA TYR A 7 1.88 -15.05 8.75
C TYR A 7 0.54 -15.79 8.50
N ALA A 8 0.55 -16.68 7.51
CA ALA A 8 -0.59 -17.52 7.17
C ALA A 8 -0.37 -18.97 7.62
N TYR A 9 -1.34 -19.54 8.33
CA TYR A 9 -1.39 -20.96 8.68
C TYR A 9 -2.58 -21.61 8.00
N LYS A 10 -2.34 -22.69 7.24
CA LYS A 10 -3.37 -23.40 6.45
C LYS A 10 -4.21 -22.48 5.55
N GLY A 11 -3.57 -21.47 4.94
CA GLY A 11 -4.24 -20.54 4.03
C GLY A 11 -5.05 -19.43 4.71
N HIS A 12 -5.01 -19.31 6.03
CA HIS A 12 -5.63 -18.21 6.78
C HIS A 12 -4.58 -17.35 7.49
N VAL A 13 -4.74 -16.04 7.42
CA VAL A 13 -3.97 -15.10 8.24
C VAL A 13 -4.28 -15.37 9.70
N THR A 14 -3.23 -15.58 10.48
CA THR A 14 -3.36 -15.81 11.93
C THR A 14 -3.21 -14.50 12.71
N ASN A 15 -3.70 -14.47 13.95
CA ASN A 15 -3.60 -13.32 14.85
C ASN A 15 -4.34 -12.05 14.37
N VAL A 16 -5.40 -12.20 13.56
CA VAL A 16 -6.28 -11.07 13.22
C VAL A 16 -7.05 -10.65 14.48
N PRO A 17 -6.92 -9.39 14.95
CA PRO A 17 -7.68 -8.91 16.10
C PRO A 17 -9.20 -9.07 15.91
N THR A 18 -9.88 -9.50 16.96
CA THR A 18 -11.34 -9.51 17.02
C THR A 18 -11.88 -8.09 16.81
N GLY A 19 -12.86 -7.92 15.92
CA GLY A 19 -13.47 -6.62 15.61
C GLY A 19 -13.03 -5.96 14.30
N LEU A 20 -12.31 -6.69 13.44
CA LEU A 20 -11.96 -6.24 12.09
C LEU A 20 -12.77 -7.01 11.03
N ASN A 21 -13.22 -6.30 9.98
CA ASN A 21 -13.65 -6.89 8.72
C ASN A 21 -12.48 -6.81 7.73
N GLY A 22 -12.32 -7.77 6.83
CA GLY A 22 -11.20 -7.72 5.89
C GLY A 22 -11.30 -8.65 4.70
N VAL A 23 -10.34 -8.47 3.79
CA VAL A 23 -10.10 -9.31 2.61
C VAL A 23 -8.70 -9.89 2.72
N TYR A 24 -8.54 -11.12 2.26
CA TYR A 24 -7.24 -11.79 2.20
C TYR A 24 -7.03 -12.48 0.86
N LEU A 25 -5.99 -12.09 0.14
CA LEU A 25 -5.44 -12.83 -1.01
C LEU A 25 -3.94 -12.49 -1.19
N GLY A 26 -3.06 -13.14 -0.43
CA GLY A 26 -1.62 -12.84 -0.44
C GLY A 26 -1.27 -11.54 0.31
N LEU A 27 -2.07 -10.48 0.11
CA LEU A 27 -2.12 -9.31 0.95
C LEU A 27 -3.37 -9.30 1.86
N PRO A 28 -3.21 -8.97 3.14
CA PRO A 28 -4.29 -8.76 4.08
C PRO A 28 -4.68 -7.28 4.17
N PHE A 29 -5.97 -7.02 4.01
CA PHE A 29 -6.55 -5.71 4.21
C PHE A 29 -7.63 -5.82 5.30
N PHE A 30 -7.49 -5.06 6.39
CA PHE A 30 -8.45 -5.04 7.48
C PHE A 30 -8.96 -3.64 7.78
N LEU A 31 -10.27 -3.49 7.92
CA LEU A 31 -10.94 -2.29 8.45
C LEU A 31 -11.66 -2.64 9.74
N LYS A 32 -11.94 -1.61 10.56
CA LYS A 32 -12.83 -1.79 11.71
C LYS A 32 -14.18 -2.33 11.23
N LYS A 33 -14.79 -3.24 12.01
CA LYS A 33 -16.04 -3.92 11.65
C LYS A 33 -17.21 -2.96 11.33
N GLU A 34 -17.18 -1.77 11.90
CA GLU A 34 -18.17 -0.69 11.69
C GLU A 34 -18.04 -0.02 10.31
N VAL A 35 -16.92 -0.22 9.62
CA VAL A 35 -16.66 0.35 8.29
C VAL A 35 -16.95 -0.70 7.23
N ASN A 36 -17.98 -0.43 6.42
CA ASN A 36 -18.28 -1.24 5.24
C ASN A 36 -17.38 -0.83 4.08
N PHE A 37 -17.05 -1.79 3.21
CA PHE A 37 -16.28 -1.54 2.02
C PHE A 37 -16.77 -2.39 0.84
N ILE A 38 -16.46 -1.93 -0.37
CA ILE A 38 -16.74 -2.62 -1.62
C ILE A 38 -15.39 -2.91 -2.28
N PRO A 39 -15.02 -4.18 -2.50
CA PRO A 39 -13.83 -4.51 -3.26
C PRO A 39 -13.94 -4.02 -4.71
N ILE A 40 -12.89 -3.35 -5.19
CA ILE A 40 -12.73 -2.93 -6.59
C ILE A 40 -11.74 -3.84 -7.30
N LEU A 41 -10.62 -4.14 -6.66
CA LEU A 41 -9.59 -5.06 -7.16
C LEU A 41 -9.04 -5.87 -5.99
N ILE A 42 -8.92 -7.18 -6.18
CA ILE A 42 -8.22 -8.06 -5.24
C ILE A 42 -7.27 -8.90 -6.10
N SER A 43 -5.97 -8.66 -5.99
CA SER A 43 -4.92 -9.46 -6.60
C SER A 43 -3.89 -9.86 -5.54
N ARG A 44 -2.84 -10.59 -5.96
CA ARG A 44 -1.71 -10.97 -5.10
C ARG A 44 -0.99 -9.74 -4.54
N ASP A 45 -0.83 -8.71 -5.35
CA ASP A 45 0.09 -7.58 -5.10
C ASP A 45 -0.64 -6.26 -4.82
N ILE A 46 -1.93 -6.18 -5.19
CA ILE A 46 -2.74 -4.98 -5.03
C ILE A 46 -4.13 -5.33 -4.53
N ILE A 47 -4.56 -4.68 -3.45
CA ILE A 47 -5.95 -4.67 -3.00
C ILE A 47 -6.47 -3.25 -3.08
N VAL A 48 -7.59 -3.06 -3.75
CA VAL A 48 -8.31 -1.79 -3.82
C VAL A 48 -9.72 -1.98 -3.32
N VAL A 49 -10.12 -1.17 -2.34
CA VAL A 49 -11.49 -1.10 -1.86
C VAL A 49 -11.99 0.33 -1.88
N ASN A 50 -13.29 0.49 -2.10
CA ASN A 50 -14.00 1.73 -1.82
C ASN A 50 -14.69 1.62 -0.46
N THR A 51 -14.66 2.69 0.33
CA THR A 51 -15.47 2.83 1.52
C THR A 51 -16.11 4.21 1.56
N VAL A 52 -17.27 4.32 2.20
CA VAL A 52 -17.94 5.62 2.39
C VAL A 52 -17.76 6.03 3.84
N PHE A 53 -17.22 7.23 4.04
CA PHE A 53 -17.04 7.82 5.35
C PHE A 53 -17.43 9.29 5.28
N ASN A 54 -18.27 9.76 6.22
CA ASN A 54 -18.82 11.12 6.20
C ASN A 54 -19.42 11.52 4.83
N ASP A 55 -20.21 10.62 4.23
CA ASP A 55 -20.85 10.80 2.92
C ASP A 55 -19.90 11.02 1.72
N GLU A 56 -18.61 10.74 1.90
CA GLU A 56 -17.60 10.82 0.85
C GLU A 56 -17.02 9.44 0.52
N ASN A 57 -16.66 9.22 -0.75
CA ASN A 57 -15.98 8.01 -1.18
C ASN A 57 -14.48 8.09 -0.92
N TYR A 58 -13.97 7.06 -0.25
CA TYR A 58 -12.56 6.85 0.00
C TYR A 58 -12.08 5.59 -0.73
N LEU A 59 -11.09 5.78 -1.60
CA LEU A 59 -10.38 4.69 -2.23
C LEU A 59 -9.17 4.31 -1.39
N LEU A 60 -9.14 3.07 -0.91
CA LEU A 60 -8.04 2.54 -0.10
C LEU A 60 -7.29 1.51 -0.95
N ILE A 61 -6.02 1.78 -1.23
CA ILE A 61 -5.15 0.95 -2.05
C ILE A 61 -4.04 0.39 -1.15
N CYS A 62 -3.97 -0.94 -1.04
CA CYS A 62 -2.88 -1.67 -0.41
C CYS A 62 -1.98 -2.25 -1.51
N VAL A 63 -0.67 -2.03 -1.43
CA VAL A 63 0.30 -2.50 -2.43
C VAL A 63 1.42 -3.27 -1.77
N TYR A 64 1.86 -4.34 -2.41
CA TYR A 64 3.15 -4.97 -2.14
C TYR A 64 3.83 -5.26 -3.46
N CYS A 65 4.98 -4.64 -3.68
CA CYS A 65 5.82 -4.88 -4.84
C CYS A 65 7.04 -5.67 -4.39
N SER A 66 7.10 -6.96 -4.77
CA SER A 66 8.26 -7.80 -4.46
C SER A 66 9.56 -7.13 -4.93
N PRO A 67 10.66 -7.22 -4.15
CA PRO A 67 11.95 -6.70 -4.57
C PRO A 67 12.54 -7.45 -5.78
N SER A 68 12.04 -8.66 -6.07
CA SER A 68 12.49 -9.49 -7.20
C SER A 68 11.68 -9.29 -8.49
N GLU A 69 10.62 -8.48 -8.46
CA GLU A 69 9.72 -8.25 -9.60
C GLU A 69 9.76 -6.79 -10.03
N GLU A 70 9.41 -6.51 -11.29
CA GLU A 70 9.40 -5.14 -11.82
C GLU A 70 8.27 -4.31 -11.19
N LEU A 71 8.58 -3.04 -10.90
CA LEU A 71 7.66 -2.13 -10.20
C LEU A 71 6.57 -1.59 -11.14
N GLU A 72 6.89 -1.41 -12.42
CA GLU A 72 6.09 -0.70 -13.42
C GLU A 72 4.71 -1.31 -13.68
N GLU A 73 4.60 -2.63 -13.63
CA GLU A 73 3.31 -3.31 -13.83
C GLU A 73 2.30 -2.87 -12.76
N ASN A 74 2.73 -2.86 -11.50
CA ASN A 74 1.92 -2.39 -10.39
C ASN A 74 1.64 -0.89 -10.47
N LEU A 75 2.64 -0.07 -10.84
CA LEU A 75 2.41 1.38 -11.02
C LEU A 75 1.40 1.67 -12.13
N THR A 76 1.44 0.93 -13.24
CA THR A 76 0.49 1.08 -14.35
C THR A 76 -0.93 0.72 -13.91
N ILE A 77 -1.09 -0.34 -13.11
CA ILE A 77 -2.40 -0.72 -12.55
C ILE A 77 -2.91 0.38 -11.62
N ILE A 78 -2.05 0.89 -10.73
CA ILE A 78 -2.41 1.95 -9.78
C ILE A 78 -2.82 3.23 -10.54
N GLU A 79 -2.04 3.67 -11.54
CA GLU A 79 -2.35 4.84 -12.36
C GLU A 79 -3.74 4.73 -13.00
N ARG A 80 -4.05 3.61 -13.66
CA ARG A 80 -5.36 3.36 -14.27
C ARG A 80 -6.52 3.42 -13.27
N ILE A 81 -6.29 2.95 -12.05
CA ILE A 81 -7.29 2.98 -10.97
C ILE A 81 -7.49 4.43 -10.52
N LEU A 82 -6.41 5.17 -10.29
CA LEU A 82 -6.47 6.57 -9.88
C LEU A 82 -7.16 7.45 -10.93
N GLU A 83 -6.87 7.25 -12.22
CA GLU A 83 -7.57 7.94 -13.31
C GLU A 83 -9.06 7.65 -13.33
N LYS A 84 -9.42 6.36 -13.18
CA LYS A 84 -10.83 5.92 -13.17
C LYS A 84 -11.61 6.48 -11.98
N PHE A 85 -10.96 6.64 -10.83
CA PHE A 85 -11.57 7.10 -9.58
C PHE A 85 -11.05 8.48 -9.15
N ARG A 86 -10.71 9.35 -10.10
CA ARG A 86 -10.06 10.66 -9.86
C ARG A 86 -10.79 11.63 -8.91
N TYR A 87 -12.07 11.38 -8.64
CA TYR A 87 -12.89 12.21 -7.72
C TYR A 87 -13.00 11.61 -6.31
N TYR A 88 -12.40 10.45 -6.06
CA TYR A 88 -12.45 9.76 -4.78
C TYR A 88 -11.24 10.18 -3.96
N LYS A 89 -11.44 10.39 -2.65
CA LYS A 89 -10.32 10.64 -1.75
C LYS A 89 -9.49 9.36 -1.65
N THR A 90 -8.24 9.40 -2.08
CA THR A 90 -7.45 8.19 -2.21
C THR A 90 -6.33 8.13 -1.19
N ILE A 91 -6.19 6.98 -0.53
CA ILE A 91 -5.05 6.65 0.33
C ILE A 91 -4.38 5.42 -0.25
N ILE A 92 -3.08 5.54 -0.52
CA ILE A 92 -2.23 4.43 -0.92
C ILE A 92 -1.29 4.11 0.22
N ASN A 93 -1.27 2.85 0.64
CA ASN A 93 -0.30 2.31 1.56
C ASN A 93 0.32 1.07 0.93
N GLY A 94 1.62 0.91 1.07
CA GLY A 94 2.25 -0.30 0.58
C GLY A 94 3.74 -0.33 0.79
N ASP A 95 4.28 -1.51 0.57
CA ASP A 95 5.70 -1.76 0.49
C ASP A 95 6.08 -1.83 -0.99
N PHE A 96 6.77 -0.79 -1.46
CA PHE A 96 7.21 -0.72 -2.85
C PHE A 96 8.59 -1.34 -3.06
N ASN A 97 9.28 -1.73 -1.98
CA ASN A 97 10.69 -2.11 -1.97
C ASN A 97 11.54 -1.09 -2.76
N ALA A 98 11.39 0.21 -2.46
CA ALA A 98 11.96 1.28 -3.26
C ALA A 98 12.55 2.38 -2.38
N LYS A 99 13.83 2.71 -2.59
CA LYS A 99 14.52 3.69 -1.73
C LYS A 99 14.53 5.07 -2.35
N SER A 100 14.00 6.05 -1.63
CA SER A 100 14.13 7.46 -1.98
C SER A 100 14.24 8.37 -0.75
N PRO A 101 15.09 9.40 -0.80
CA PRO A 101 15.09 10.50 0.17
C PRO A 101 13.73 11.18 0.35
N THR A 102 12.82 11.05 -0.62
CA THR A 102 11.49 11.69 -0.58
C THR A 102 10.58 11.12 0.51
N TRP A 103 10.78 9.87 0.94
CA TRP A 103 9.95 9.21 1.97
C TRP A 103 10.75 8.59 3.11
N GLY A 104 12.05 8.87 3.21
CA GLY A 104 12.87 8.37 4.30
C GLY A 104 14.37 8.59 4.13
N GLN A 105 15.15 8.05 5.06
CA GLN A 105 16.61 8.12 5.00
C GLN A 105 17.17 7.02 4.10
N GLY A 106 18.03 7.37 3.15
CA GLY A 106 18.70 6.38 2.30
C GLY A 106 19.14 6.94 0.95
N ASN A 107 19.85 6.12 0.20
CA ASN A 107 20.23 6.44 -1.17
C ASN A 107 19.07 6.16 -2.12
N LEU A 108 18.88 7.05 -3.09
CA LEU A 108 17.96 6.86 -4.21
C LEU A 108 18.39 5.66 -5.05
N ASP A 109 17.53 4.65 -5.18
CA ASP A 109 17.75 3.48 -6.04
C ASP A 109 16.97 3.57 -7.37
N GLY A 110 17.13 2.55 -8.23
CA GLY A 110 16.45 2.51 -9.53
C GLY A 110 14.93 2.45 -9.43
N ARG A 111 14.37 1.85 -8.37
CA ARG A 111 12.92 1.73 -8.15
C ARG A 111 12.37 3.02 -7.57
N GLY A 112 13.09 3.63 -6.63
CA GLY A 112 12.77 4.91 -6.00
C GLY A 112 12.78 6.10 -6.97
N ARG A 113 13.31 5.94 -8.18
CA ARG A 113 13.18 6.92 -9.27
C ARG A 113 11.84 6.86 -10.00
N LYS A 114 11.15 5.73 -9.98
CA LYS A 114 9.93 5.48 -10.76
C LYS A 114 8.67 5.97 -10.04
N LEU A 115 8.58 5.71 -8.73
CA LEU A 115 7.41 6.07 -7.92
C LEU A 115 7.14 7.60 -7.84
N PRO A 116 8.16 8.50 -7.73
CA PRO A 116 7.93 9.93 -7.69
C PRO A 116 7.21 10.50 -8.92
N GLU A 117 7.41 9.88 -10.10
CA GLU A 117 6.72 10.33 -11.32
C GLU A 117 5.21 10.11 -11.21
N LEU A 118 4.78 8.95 -10.70
CA LEU A 118 3.37 8.66 -10.44
C LEU A 118 2.80 9.63 -9.40
N ILE A 119 3.52 9.83 -8.29
CA ILE A 119 3.10 10.73 -7.21
C ILE A 119 2.88 12.15 -7.73
N TYR A 120 3.82 12.67 -8.52
CA TYR A 120 3.71 13.99 -9.14
C TYR A 120 2.54 14.07 -10.12
N ARG A 121 2.41 13.08 -11.03
CA ARG A 121 1.38 13.06 -12.06
C ARG A 121 -0.04 12.97 -11.49
N MET A 122 -0.19 12.24 -10.39
CA MET A 122 -1.47 12.03 -9.72
C MET A 122 -1.73 13.05 -8.61
N GLU A 123 -0.87 14.08 -8.48
CA GLU A 123 -0.98 15.15 -7.48
C GLU A 123 -1.14 14.61 -6.05
N MET A 124 -0.35 13.59 -5.72
CA MET A 124 -0.39 12.93 -4.42
C MET A 124 0.65 13.50 -3.47
N ASP A 125 0.29 13.57 -2.18
CA ASP A 125 1.21 13.92 -1.11
C ASP A 125 1.84 12.67 -0.49
N ILE A 126 3.13 12.77 -0.17
CA ILE A 126 3.84 11.77 0.63
C ILE A 126 3.69 12.14 2.11
N VAL A 127 3.15 11.21 2.89
CA VAL A 127 2.93 11.39 4.33
C VAL A 127 4.19 11.08 5.14
N ASN A 128 5.05 10.20 4.65
CA ASN A 128 6.34 9.88 5.27
C ASN A 128 7.28 11.09 5.25
N THR A 129 8.11 11.22 6.28
CA THR A 129 9.09 12.31 6.41
C THR A 129 10.50 11.74 6.53
N MET A 130 11.52 12.58 6.34
CA MET A 130 12.92 12.17 6.50
C MET A 130 13.23 11.69 7.94
N ASP A 131 12.48 12.17 8.92
CA ASP A 131 12.63 11.79 10.33
C ASP A 131 11.77 10.58 10.72
N SER A 132 11.03 10.00 9.78
CA SER A 132 10.26 8.78 10.03
C SER A 132 11.21 7.63 10.40
N PRO A 133 10.85 6.81 11.42
CA PRO A 133 11.69 5.70 11.85
C PRO A 133 11.77 4.63 10.74
N PRO A 134 12.87 3.87 10.64
CA PRO A 134 13.01 2.77 9.68
C PRO A 134 11.80 1.84 9.67
N THR A 135 11.28 1.51 8.49
CA THR A 135 10.12 0.64 8.27
C THR A 135 10.51 -0.83 8.19
N PHE A 136 11.81 -1.12 7.98
CA PHE A 136 12.37 -2.46 7.97
C PHE A 136 13.60 -2.57 8.88
N ASP A 137 13.66 -3.62 9.70
CA ASP A 137 14.80 -3.95 10.58
C ASP A 137 15.19 -5.42 10.42
N SER A 138 16.49 -5.66 10.27
CA SER A 138 17.05 -7.00 10.09
C SER A 138 18.42 -7.10 10.74
N ASP A 139 18.96 -8.31 10.88
CA ASP A 139 20.33 -8.54 11.34
C ASP A 139 21.39 -7.83 10.46
N ARG A 140 21.01 -7.40 9.26
CA ARG A 140 21.86 -6.64 8.31
C ARG A 140 21.68 -5.11 8.43
N GLY A 141 20.93 -4.65 9.42
CA GLY A 141 20.66 -3.24 9.70
C GLY A 141 19.24 -2.80 9.35
N LYS A 142 18.97 -1.53 9.69
CA LYS A 142 17.68 -0.85 9.54
C LYS A 142 17.61 -0.08 8.22
N LYS A 143 16.46 -0.12 7.52
CA LYS A 143 16.22 0.56 6.25
C LYS A 143 14.81 1.14 6.17
N MET A 144 14.66 2.17 5.34
CA MET A 144 13.36 2.58 4.82
C MET A 144 13.19 1.99 3.43
N ASP A 145 12.07 1.30 3.23
CA ASP A 145 11.63 0.68 1.97
C ASP A 145 10.35 1.34 1.43
#